data_AF-A0A8J6DWC0-F1
#
_entry.id   AF-A0A8J6DWC0-F1
#
_cell.length_a   1.000
_cell.length_b   1.000
_cell.length_c   1.000
_cell.angle_alpha   90.00
_cell.angle_beta   90.00
_cell.angle_gamma   90.00
#
_symmetry.space_group_name_H-M   'P 1'
#
loop_
_entity.id
_entity.type
_entity.pdbx_description
1 polymer ?
#
loop_
_entity_poly.entity_id
_entity_poly.type
_entity_poly.pdbx_seq_one_letter_code
_entity_poly.pdbx_strand_id
1 'polypeptide(L)'
;PSFSLGNETLKVPLALFALNRQRLCERLRKNPATQAGSVVLLQGGEETQRYCTDTGVLFRQESFFHWAFGVTEPGCYGVIDVDTGKSTLFVPKLPPSHATWMGKIHSKEHFKEKYAVDDVQYADEVSSPHS
;
A
#
# COMPACT_ATOMS: atom_id res chain seq x y z
N PRO A 1 13.58 -6.42 -0.42
CA PRO A 1 12.80 -7.38 0.41
C PRO A 1 12.06 -8.39 -0.49
N SER A 2 11.62 -9.52 0.07
CA SER A 2 10.75 -10.49 -0.61
C SER A 2 9.65 -10.97 0.33
N PHE A 3 8.44 -11.15 -0.19
CA PHE A 3 7.38 -11.87 0.49
C PHE A 3 7.68 -13.37 0.48
N SER A 4 7.56 -14.03 1.62
CA SER A 4 7.73 -15.48 1.76
C SER A 4 7.02 -15.96 3.03
N LEU A 5 6.48 -17.18 2.97
CA LEU A 5 5.86 -17.86 4.09
C LEU A 5 6.78 -18.98 4.66
N GLY A 6 8.07 -18.94 4.33
CA GLY A 6 9.07 -19.92 4.80
C GLY A 6 9.07 -21.23 4.00
N ASN A 7 9.78 -22.24 4.53
CA ASN A 7 9.91 -23.58 3.94
C ASN A 7 10.30 -23.53 2.44
N GLU A 8 9.55 -24.24 1.60
CA GLU A 8 9.72 -24.29 0.14
C GLU A 8 8.78 -23.31 -0.59
N THR A 9 8.20 -22.33 0.12
CA THR A 9 7.33 -21.34 -0.53
C THR A 9 8.12 -20.37 -1.39
N LEU A 10 7.52 -19.95 -2.50
CA LEU A 10 8.14 -19.02 -3.44
C LEU A 10 8.45 -17.69 -2.75
N LYS A 11 9.70 -17.23 -2.89
CA LYS A 11 10.11 -15.88 -2.49
C LYS A 11 9.74 -14.89 -3.59
N VAL A 12 8.73 -14.06 -3.35
CA VAL A 12 8.27 -13.07 -4.33
C VAL A 12 8.98 -11.74 -4.04
N PRO A 13 9.90 -11.26 -4.89
CA PRO A 13 10.61 -10.01 -4.64
C PRO A 13 9.66 -8.82 -4.75
N LEU A 14 9.74 -7.87 -3.82
CA LEU A 14 8.93 -6.65 -3.86
C LEU A 14 9.27 -5.75 -5.07
N ALA A 15 10.43 -5.98 -5.70
CA ALA A 15 10.80 -5.37 -6.98
C ALA A 15 9.77 -5.65 -8.09
N LEU A 16 8.97 -6.73 -7.98
CA LEU A 16 7.83 -7.00 -8.86
C LEU A 16 6.86 -5.83 -8.87
N PHE A 17 6.49 -5.33 -7.69
CA PHE A 17 5.52 -4.25 -7.56
C PHE A 17 6.12 -2.89 -7.97
N ALA A 18 7.40 -2.65 -7.66
CA ALA A 18 8.10 -1.47 -8.14
C ALA A 18 8.13 -1.40 -9.68
N LEU A 19 8.40 -2.52 -10.36
CA LEU A 19 8.36 -2.62 -11.81
C LEU A 19 6.95 -2.35 -12.37
N ASN A 20 5.90 -2.82 -11.69
CA ASN A 20 4.53 -2.55 -12.09
C ASN A 20 4.20 -1.05 -12.02
N ARG A 21 4.59 -0.36 -10.93
CA ARG A 21 4.42 1.10 -10.81
C ARG A 21 5.16 1.85 -11.91
N GLN A 22 6.41 1.46 -12.19
CA GLN A 22 7.18 2.04 -13.28
C GLN A 22 6.45 1.90 -14.63
N ARG A 23 5.97 0.69 -14.96
CA ARG A 23 5.24 0.41 -16.21
C ARG A 23 3.92 1.20 -16.29
N LEU A 24 3.24 1.41 -15.17
CA LEU A 24 2.04 2.24 -15.10
C LEU A 24 2.38 3.70 -15.44
N CYS A 25 3.39 4.28 -14.79
CA CYS A 25 3.81 5.65 -15.06
C CYS A 25 4.26 5.84 -16.51
N GLU A 26 5.05 4.91 -17.06
CA GLU A 26 5.45 4.94 -18.47
C GLU A 26 4.26 4.95 -19.43
N ARG A 27 3.20 4.20 -19.11
CA ARG A 27 1.97 4.19 -19.93
C ARG A 27 1.20 5.49 -19.79
N LEU A 28 1.11 6.06 -18.59
CA LEU A 28 0.40 7.31 -18.32
C LEU A 28 1.11 8.52 -18.95
N ARG A 29 2.45 8.58 -18.91
CA ARG A 29 3.24 9.64 -19.56
C ARG A 29 3.08 9.68 -21.08
N LYS A 30 2.74 8.54 -21.71
CA LYS A 30 2.47 8.44 -23.15
C LYS A 30 1.04 8.84 -23.53
N ASN A 31 0.15 9.01 -22.55
CA ASN A 31 -1.23 9.42 -22.80
C ASN A 31 -1.30 10.96 -22.88
N PRO A 32 -1.69 11.55 -24.03
CA PRO A 32 -1.76 13.01 -24.19
C PRO A 32 -2.73 13.72 -23.23
N ALA A 33 -3.67 12.99 -22.63
CA ALA A 33 -4.61 13.53 -21.66
C ALA A 33 -4.03 13.65 -20.23
N THR A 34 -2.90 13.00 -19.95
CA THR A 34 -2.27 13.06 -18.63
C THR A 34 -1.52 14.38 -18.49
N GLN A 35 -1.90 15.19 -17.50
CA GLN A 35 -1.23 16.46 -17.22
C GLN A 35 0.08 16.21 -16.45
N ALA A 36 1.08 17.08 -16.64
CA ALA A 36 2.28 17.07 -15.80
C ALA A 36 1.89 17.33 -14.33
N GLY A 37 2.60 16.69 -13.41
CA GLY A 37 2.27 16.69 -11.98
C GLY A 37 1.05 15.86 -11.60
N SER A 38 0.54 15.01 -12.50
CA SER A 38 -0.53 14.08 -12.18
C SER A 38 -0.08 13.03 -11.17
N VAL A 39 -1.02 12.59 -10.34
CA VAL A 39 -0.78 11.60 -9.30
C VAL A 39 -1.83 10.49 -9.41
N VAL A 40 -1.39 9.24 -9.34
CA VAL A 40 -2.28 8.08 -9.19
C VAL A 40 -2.58 7.90 -7.71
N LEU A 41 -3.86 7.90 -7.33
CA LEU A 41 -4.32 7.53 -6.00
C LEU A 41 -5.11 6.22 -6.08
N LEU A 42 -4.69 5.23 -5.31
CA LEU A 42 -5.39 3.96 -5.14
C LEU A 42 -5.76 3.78 -3.67
N GLN A 43 -7.01 3.41 -3.41
CA GLN A 43 -7.49 2.99 -2.09
C GLN A 43 -7.38 1.46 -2.01
N GLY A 44 -6.74 0.97 -0.95
CA GLY A 44 -6.71 -0.45 -0.64
C GLY A 44 -8.03 -0.94 -0.04
N GLY A 45 -8.16 -2.25 0.11
CA GLY A 45 -9.30 -2.87 0.77
C GLY A 45 -9.34 -2.59 2.27
N GLU A 46 -10.53 -2.68 2.84
CA GLU A 46 -10.79 -2.56 4.28
C GLU A 46 -11.22 -3.93 4.84
N GLU A 47 -11.06 -4.11 6.16
CA GLU A 47 -11.63 -5.27 6.84
C GLU A 47 -13.16 -5.21 6.84
N THR A 48 -13.79 -6.38 6.75
CA THR A 48 -15.24 -6.50 6.74
C THR A 48 -15.68 -7.56 7.73
N GLN A 49 -16.90 -7.41 8.26
CA GLN A 49 -17.52 -8.38 9.14
C GLN A 49 -18.66 -9.13 8.45
N ARG A 50 -19.01 -10.29 8.99
CA ARG A 50 -20.16 -11.07 8.52
C ARG A 50 -21.46 -10.45 9.03
N TYR A 51 -22.20 -9.79 8.13
CA TYR A 51 -23.47 -9.13 8.44
C TYR A 51 -23.32 -8.11 9.58
N CYS A 52 -24.07 -8.26 10.67
CA CYS A 52 -24.03 -7.40 11.85
C CYS A 52 -23.28 -8.02 13.04
N THR A 53 -22.49 -9.07 12.83
CA THR A 53 -21.69 -9.69 13.89
C THR A 53 -20.27 -9.12 13.93
N ASP A 54 -19.53 -9.45 14.97
CA ASP A 54 -18.09 -9.17 15.12
C ASP A 54 -17.20 -10.22 14.42
N THR A 55 -17.79 -11.14 13.65
CA THR A 55 -17.05 -12.20 12.96
C THR A 55 -16.33 -11.62 11.75
N GLY A 56 -15.01 -11.42 11.88
CA GLY A 56 -14.16 -10.94 10.81
C GLY A 56 -14.10 -11.89 9.61
N VAL A 57 -14.23 -11.34 8.41
CA VAL A 57 -13.90 -12.05 7.16
C VAL A 57 -12.39 -11.93 6.94
N LEU A 58 -11.73 -13.03 6.59
CA LEU A 58 -10.29 -13.01 6.33
C LEU A 58 -10.00 -12.02 5.20
N PHE A 59 -9.18 -11.01 5.52
CA PHE A 59 -8.86 -9.95 4.58
C PHE A 59 -8.07 -10.46 3.38
N ARG A 60 -8.50 -10.05 2.18
CA ARG A 60 -7.77 -10.23 0.93
C ARG A 60 -7.78 -8.91 0.18
N GLN A 61 -6.59 -8.44 -0.19
CA GLN A 61 -6.39 -7.13 -0.78
C GLN A 61 -7.14 -6.91 -2.10
N GLU A 62 -7.51 -5.67 -2.39
CA GLU A 62 -8.02 -5.25 -3.69
C GLU A 62 -6.95 -5.51 -4.78
N SER A 63 -7.36 -5.99 -5.95
CA SER A 63 -6.45 -6.55 -6.95
C SER A 63 -5.54 -5.49 -7.59
N PHE A 64 -6.04 -4.29 -7.92
CA PHE A 64 -5.21 -3.21 -8.48
C PHE A 64 -4.21 -2.68 -7.45
N PHE A 65 -4.65 -2.53 -6.20
CA PHE A 65 -3.79 -2.13 -5.09
C PHE A 65 -2.68 -3.15 -4.84
N HIS A 66 -3.03 -4.45 -4.80
CA HIS A 66 -2.06 -5.52 -4.69
C HIS A 66 -1.07 -5.51 -5.87
N TRP A 67 -1.54 -5.33 -7.10
CA TRP A 67 -0.69 -5.27 -8.28
C TRP A 67 0.33 -4.12 -8.22
N ALA A 68 -0.06 -2.97 -7.68
CA ALA A 68 0.81 -1.79 -7.59
C ALA A 68 1.76 -1.81 -6.36
N PHE A 69 1.33 -2.36 -5.23
CA PHE A 69 2.06 -2.22 -3.96
C PHE A 69 2.40 -3.53 -3.24
N GLY A 70 1.69 -4.63 -3.49
CA GLY A 70 1.91 -5.91 -2.80
C GLY A 70 1.57 -5.88 -1.30
N VAL A 71 0.85 -4.85 -0.85
CA VAL A 71 0.50 -4.63 0.57
C VAL A 71 -0.55 -5.62 1.03
N THR A 72 -0.39 -6.10 2.27
CA THR A 72 -1.23 -7.15 2.86
C THR A 72 -2.12 -6.63 3.99
N GLU A 73 -1.83 -5.45 4.52
CA GLU A 73 -2.62 -4.81 5.57
C GLU A 73 -3.86 -4.11 4.98
N PRO A 74 -4.98 -4.12 5.71
CA PRO A 74 -6.19 -3.38 5.34
C PRO A 74 -6.04 -1.88 5.61
N GLY A 75 -6.94 -1.07 5.04
CA GLY A 75 -7.08 0.36 5.35
C GLY A 75 -5.93 1.24 4.87
N CYS A 76 -5.15 0.78 3.88
CA CYS A 76 -4.05 1.54 3.31
C CYS A 76 -4.48 2.34 2.07
N TYR A 77 -3.77 3.44 1.79
CA TYR A 77 -3.81 4.12 0.49
C TYR A 77 -2.42 4.12 -0.14
N GLY A 78 -2.38 4.28 -1.44
CA GLY A 78 -1.15 4.19 -2.22
C GLY A 78 -1.16 5.27 -3.28
N VAL A 79 -0.08 6.04 -3.30
CA VAL A 79 0.09 7.16 -4.23
C VAL A 79 1.32 6.92 -5.09
N ILE A 80 1.21 7.26 -6.38
CA ILE A 80 2.32 7.21 -7.33
C ILE A 80 2.33 8.51 -8.11
N ASP A 81 3.40 9.29 -7.93
CA ASP A 81 3.67 10.45 -8.76
C ASP A 81 4.00 10.00 -10.18
N VAL A 82 3.24 10.49 -11.17
CA VAL A 82 3.36 9.99 -12.55
C VAL A 82 4.68 10.41 -13.16
N ASP A 83 5.18 11.60 -12.88
CA ASP A 83 6.35 12.17 -13.53
C ASP A 83 7.66 11.54 -13.03
N THR A 84 7.77 11.37 -11.72
CA THR A 84 8.96 10.82 -11.05
C THR A 84 8.90 9.32 -10.83
N GLY A 85 7.68 8.74 -10.75
CA GLY A 85 7.46 7.36 -10.33
C GLY A 85 7.58 7.15 -8.81
N LYS A 86 7.76 8.23 -8.03
CA LYS A 86 7.85 8.17 -6.56
C LYS A 86 6.56 7.60 -5.99
N SER A 87 6.70 6.64 -5.09
CA SER A 87 5.62 5.90 -4.45
C SER A 87 5.53 6.19 -2.95
N THR A 88 4.34 6.59 -2.50
CA THR A 88 4.05 6.85 -1.09
C THR A 88 2.95 5.91 -0.62
N LEU A 89 3.19 5.19 0.46
CA LEU A 89 2.20 4.32 1.12
C LEU A 89 1.62 5.02 2.34
N PHE A 90 0.31 5.05 2.46
CA PHE A 90 -0.39 5.58 3.64
C PHE A 90 -0.93 4.41 4.44
N VAL A 91 -0.50 4.29 5.70
CA VAL A 91 -0.88 3.19 6.60
C VAL A 91 -1.80 3.67 7.72
N PRO A 92 -2.69 2.82 8.26
CA PRO A 92 -3.52 3.19 9.40
C PRO A 92 -2.69 3.62 10.62
N LYS A 93 -3.12 4.70 11.28
CA LYS A 93 -2.59 5.07 12.60
C LYS A 93 -3.35 4.29 13.67
N LEU A 94 -2.71 3.25 14.20
CA LEU A 94 -3.36 2.29 15.08
C LEU A 94 -3.37 2.76 16.56
N PRO A 95 -4.45 2.50 17.31
CA PRO A 95 -4.53 2.83 18.73
C PRO A 95 -3.63 1.90 19.57
N PRO A 96 -3.22 2.31 20.79
CA PRO A 96 -2.37 1.48 21.65
C PRO A 96 -2.94 0.10 21.97
N SER A 97 -4.27 -0.02 22.06
CA SER A 97 -4.96 -1.31 22.30
C SER A 97 -4.68 -2.36 21.22
N HIS A 98 -4.33 -1.94 19.99
CA HIS A 98 -3.96 -2.85 18.91
C HIS A 98 -2.79 -3.77 19.31
N ALA A 99 -1.84 -3.28 20.11
CA ALA A 99 -0.71 -4.06 20.60
C ALA A 99 -1.14 -5.28 21.43
N THR A 100 -2.28 -5.18 22.12
CA THR A 100 -2.84 -6.25 22.96
C THR A 100 -3.62 -7.28 22.15
N TRP A 101 -4.39 -6.84 21.16
CA TRP A 101 -5.36 -7.70 20.45
C TRP A 101 -4.86 -8.26 19.12
N MET A 102 -4.16 -7.42 18.35
CA MET A 102 -3.84 -7.69 16.94
C MET A 102 -2.32 -7.85 16.72
N GLY A 103 -1.52 -7.48 17.72
CA GLY A 103 -0.07 -7.62 17.71
C GLY A 103 0.67 -6.31 17.51
N LYS A 104 1.97 -6.42 17.22
CA LYS A 104 2.92 -5.30 17.23
C LYS A 104 2.46 -4.15 16.34
N ILE A 105 2.46 -2.94 16.89
CA ILE A 105 2.30 -1.71 16.12
C ILE A 105 3.64 -1.39 15.45
N HIS A 106 3.68 -1.45 14.13
CA HIS A 106 4.89 -1.20 13.34
C HIS A 106 5.06 0.29 13.02
N SER A 107 6.31 0.75 12.90
CA SER A 107 6.63 2.13 12.51
C SER A 107 6.47 2.35 11.00
N LYS A 108 6.46 3.61 10.56
CA LYS A 108 6.42 3.96 9.13
C LYS A 108 7.65 3.42 8.39
N GLU A 109 8.81 3.49 9.03
CA GLU A 109 10.09 2.97 8.51
C GLU A 109 10.03 1.46 8.29
N HIS A 110 9.38 0.71 9.20
CA HIS A 110 9.19 -0.72 9.00
C HIS A 110 8.43 -1.02 7.70
N PHE A 111 7.33 -0.30 7.44
CA PHE A 111 6.56 -0.48 6.21
C PHE A 111 7.32 -0.02 4.97
N LYS A 112 8.10 1.06 5.08
CA LYS A 112 8.97 1.55 4.00
C LYS A 112 9.97 0.48 3.58
N GLU A 113 10.66 -0.12 4.55
CA GLU A 113 11.59 -1.22 4.32
C GLU A 113 10.90 -2.48 3.82
N LYS A 114 9.74 -2.83 4.39
CA LYS A 114 8.97 -4.04 4.04
C LYS A 114 8.49 -4.00 2.59
N TYR A 115 7.95 -2.86 2.15
CA TYR A 115 7.32 -2.70 0.83
C TYR A 115 8.22 -2.09 -0.24
N ALA A 116 9.43 -1.64 0.13
CA ALA A 116 10.35 -0.97 -0.78
C ALA A 116 9.66 0.18 -1.55
N VAL A 117 8.97 1.03 -0.79
CA VAL A 117 8.37 2.28 -1.26
C VAL A 117 9.27 3.46 -0.89
N ASP A 118 9.07 4.60 -1.53
CA ASP A 118 9.93 5.77 -1.35
C ASP A 118 9.59 6.53 -0.06
N ASP A 119 8.31 6.53 0.33
CA ASP A 119 7.82 7.20 1.52
C ASP A 119 6.64 6.47 2.17
N VAL A 120 6.45 6.71 3.47
CA VAL A 120 5.31 6.20 4.24
C VAL A 120 4.75 7.29 5.14
N GLN A 121 3.43 7.50 5.07
CA GLN A 121 2.69 8.44 5.92
C GLN A 121 1.48 7.74 6.56
N TYR A 122 0.76 8.45 7.43
CA TYR A 122 -0.47 7.90 8.01
C TYR A 122 -1.69 8.22 7.14
N ALA A 123 -2.69 7.34 7.14
CA ALA A 123 -3.89 7.49 6.30
C ALA A 123 -4.71 8.75 6.60
N ASP A 124 -4.67 9.26 7.84
CA ASP A 124 -5.29 10.54 8.23
C ASP A 124 -4.55 11.76 7.64
N GLU A 125 -3.33 11.59 7.14
CA GLU A 125 -2.51 12.64 6.53
C GLU A 125 -2.66 12.69 4.98
N VAL A 126 -3.46 11.81 4.38
CA VAL A 126 -3.60 11.71 2.90
C VAL A 126 -4.12 12.99 2.25
N SER A 127 -4.97 13.74 2.96
CA SER A 127 -5.54 15.00 2.50
C SER A 127 -4.79 16.23 3.03
N SER A 128 -3.74 16.03 3.83
CA SER A 128 -3.00 17.14 4.42
C SER A 128 -2.16 17.82 3.33
N PRO A 129 -2.23 19.16 3.21
CA PRO A 129 -1.36 19.89 2.30
C PRO A 129 0.08 19.66 2.73
N HIS A 130 0.88 19.09 1.85
CA HIS A 130 2.33 19.00 2.07
C HIS A 130 2.85 20.44 2.08
N SER A 131 3.34 20.87 3.24
CA SER A 131 3.92 22.21 3.47
C SER A 131 5.24 22.37 2.74
#